data_AF-A0A158KFS9-F1
#
_entry.id   AF-A0A158KFS9-F1
#
_cell.length_a   1.000
_cell.length_b   1.000
_cell.length_c   1.000
_cell.angle_alpha   90.00
_cell.angle_beta   90.00
_cell.angle_gamma   90.00
#
_symmetry.space_group_name_H-M   'P 1'
#
loop_
_entity.id
_entity.type
_entity.pdbx_description
1 polymer ?
#
loop_
_entity_poly.entity_id
_entity_poly.type
_entity_poly.pdbx_seq_one_letter_code
_entity_poly.pdbx_strand_id
1 'polypeptide(L)'
;MHRWRSLLFSCCLVTNTATAASLDERDGVRVAAIQAAAANARFASKFCMLPPAKLFAYKAMVRARLGDPPGFESDWEQGWWREQETIAGYEKLRAEKPNLFASDVRAACAELIALPR
;
A
#
# COMPACT_ATOMS: atom_id res chain seq x y z
N MET A 1 68.51 2.43 22.66
CA MET A 1 68.29 2.78 21.24
C MET A 1 67.31 1.77 20.65
N HIS A 2 66.49 2.04 19.64
CA HIS A 2 66.24 3.32 18.94
C HIS A 2 65.25 4.18 19.77
N ARG A 3 64.41 5.14 19.34
CA ARG A 3 64.01 5.75 18.04
C ARG A 3 63.08 4.95 17.10
N TRP A 4 61.79 4.79 17.47
CA TRP A 4 60.70 4.77 16.46
C TRP A 4 59.73 5.94 16.72
N ARG A 5 59.42 6.70 15.68
CA ARG A 5 58.46 7.83 15.62
C ARG A 5 57.56 7.63 14.40
N SER A 6 56.46 8.39 14.34
CA SER A 6 55.46 8.48 13.25
C SER A 6 54.23 7.59 13.48
N LEU A 7 53.02 8.15 13.65
CA LEU A 7 52.10 8.72 12.62
C LEU A 7 51.56 7.61 11.70
N LEU A 8 50.30 7.54 11.27
CA LEU A 8 49.01 8.20 11.57
C LEU A 8 47.91 7.44 10.74
N PHE A 9 46.64 7.84 10.83
CA PHE A 9 45.60 7.65 9.78
C PHE A 9 45.55 6.33 8.98
N SER A 10 44.71 5.37 9.42
CA SER A 10 43.87 4.53 8.54
C SER A 10 42.86 3.71 9.38
N CYS A 11 41.61 3.53 8.96
CA CYS A 11 40.82 4.30 8.00
C CYS A 11 39.33 4.13 8.33
N CYS A 12 38.57 5.21 8.47
CA CYS A 12 37.13 5.16 8.75
C CYS A 12 36.32 4.87 7.46
N LEU A 13 36.51 3.68 6.88
CA LEU A 13 35.70 3.18 5.75
C LEU A 13 34.34 2.63 6.23
N VAL A 14 33.58 3.46 6.95
CA VAL A 14 32.13 3.30 7.05
C VAL A 14 31.53 4.09 5.89
N THR A 15 31.53 3.48 4.71
CA THR A 15 30.87 4.04 3.52
C THR A 15 29.36 4.11 3.74
N ASN A 16 28.75 5.23 3.34
CA ASN A 16 27.34 5.53 3.62
C ASN A 16 26.37 4.64 2.81
N THR A 17 26.15 3.40 3.25
CA THR A 17 25.14 2.48 2.69
C THR A 17 23.74 2.70 3.27
N ALA A 18 23.64 3.32 4.45
CA ALA A 18 22.38 3.55 5.16
C ALA A 18 21.35 4.38 4.35
N THR A 19 21.81 5.29 3.50
CA THR A 19 20.93 6.12 2.65
C THR A 19 20.19 5.28 1.60
N ALA A 20 20.86 4.32 0.96
CA ALA A 20 20.24 3.48 -0.08
C ALA A 20 19.13 2.59 0.49
N ALA A 21 19.40 1.88 1.60
CA ALA A 21 18.40 1.05 2.27
C ALA A 21 17.19 1.87 2.75
N SER A 22 17.41 3.08 3.28
CA SER A 22 16.33 3.95 3.75
C SER A 22 15.47 4.59 2.65
N LEU A 23 15.88 4.49 1.38
CA LEU A 23 15.08 4.88 0.22
C LEU A 23 14.26 3.71 -0.31
N ASP A 24 14.89 2.54 -0.49
CA ASP A 24 14.24 1.29 -0.90
C ASP A 24 13.07 0.93 0.03
N GLU A 25 13.28 1.00 1.35
CA GLU A 25 12.23 0.74 2.35
C GLU A 25 11.06 1.75 2.25
N ARG A 26 11.36 3.03 1.96
CA ARG A 26 10.32 4.08 1.80
C ARG A 26 9.52 3.93 0.52
N ASP A 27 10.15 3.50 -0.56
CA ASP A 27 9.48 3.24 -1.83
C ASP A 27 8.66 1.95 -1.74
N GLY A 28 9.18 0.89 -1.11
CA GLY A 28 8.44 -0.34 -0.80
C GLY A 28 7.21 -0.11 0.08
N VAL A 29 7.31 0.72 1.13
CA VAL A 29 6.16 1.14 1.95
C VAL A 29 5.15 1.94 1.12
N ARG A 30 5.60 2.79 0.18
CA ARG A 30 4.69 3.55 -0.71
C ARG A 30 3.96 2.63 -1.68
N VAL A 31 4.67 1.70 -2.31
CA VAL A 31 4.11 0.64 -3.18
C VAL A 31 3.03 -0.15 -2.45
N ALA A 32 3.33 -0.64 -1.23
CA ALA A 32 2.38 -1.36 -0.41
C ALA A 32 1.14 -0.52 -0.06
N ALA A 33 1.32 0.77 0.25
CA ALA A 33 0.21 1.69 0.55
C ALA A 33 -0.70 1.94 -0.67
N ILE A 34 -0.13 2.07 -1.88
CA ILE A 34 -0.92 2.21 -3.13
C ILE A 34 -1.71 0.92 -3.37
N GLN A 35 -1.06 -0.24 -3.26
CA GLN A 35 -1.67 -1.54 -3.55
C GLN A 35 -2.79 -1.88 -2.55
N ALA A 36 -2.59 -1.62 -1.25
CA ALA A 36 -3.63 -1.79 -0.23
C ALA A 36 -4.80 -0.80 -0.43
N ALA A 37 -4.52 0.45 -0.80
CA ALA A 37 -5.57 1.42 -1.12
C ALA A 37 -6.39 1.00 -2.34
N ALA A 38 -5.75 0.48 -3.39
CA ALA A 38 -6.42 0.01 -4.59
C ALA A 38 -7.26 -1.26 -4.35
N ALA A 39 -6.80 -2.18 -3.49
CA ALA A 39 -7.59 -3.33 -3.03
C ALA A 39 -8.85 -2.86 -2.26
N ASN A 40 -8.68 -1.99 -1.27
CA ASN A 40 -9.79 -1.38 -0.54
C ASN A 40 -10.79 -0.67 -1.47
N ALA A 41 -10.29 0.03 -2.50
CA ALA A 41 -11.12 0.65 -3.53
C ALA A 41 -11.91 -0.37 -4.36
N ARG A 42 -11.27 -1.49 -4.71
CA ARG A 42 -11.86 -2.59 -5.47
C ARG A 42 -12.98 -3.26 -4.67
N PHE A 43 -12.75 -3.62 -3.41
CA PHE A 43 -13.78 -4.15 -2.51
C PHE A 43 -14.97 -3.17 -2.37
N ALA A 44 -14.69 -1.89 -2.11
CA ALA A 44 -15.72 -0.87 -1.93
C ALA A 44 -16.59 -0.67 -3.19
N SER A 45 -15.97 -0.72 -4.38
CA SER A 45 -16.69 -0.65 -5.67
C SER A 45 -17.60 -1.85 -5.92
N LYS A 46 -17.27 -3.01 -5.34
CA LYS A 46 -17.97 -4.28 -5.57
C LYS A 46 -19.10 -4.53 -4.58
N PHE A 47 -18.90 -4.22 -3.30
CA PHE A 47 -19.84 -4.58 -2.22
C PHE A 47 -20.41 -3.38 -1.46
N CYS A 48 -19.69 -2.26 -1.35
CA CYS A 48 -20.11 -1.10 -0.55
C CYS A 48 -20.91 -0.04 -1.34
N MET A 49 -21.32 -0.35 -2.58
CA MET A 49 -22.05 0.55 -3.48
C MET A 49 -21.34 1.90 -3.71
N LEU A 50 -20.00 1.94 -3.65
CA LEU A 50 -19.22 3.16 -3.81
C LEU A 50 -19.37 3.73 -5.25
N PRO A 51 -19.88 4.96 -5.44
CA PRO A 51 -20.08 5.52 -6.78
C PRO A 51 -18.76 5.71 -7.54
N PRO A 52 -18.72 5.53 -8.88
CA PRO A 52 -17.51 5.70 -9.67
C PRO A 52 -16.80 7.06 -9.49
N ALA A 53 -17.56 8.13 -9.29
CA ALA A 53 -17.01 9.46 -8.98
C ALA A 53 -16.25 9.49 -7.64
N LYS A 54 -16.73 8.78 -6.61
CA LYS A 54 -16.03 8.67 -5.32
C LYS A 54 -14.80 7.77 -5.42
N LEU A 55 -14.87 6.70 -6.21
CA LEU A 55 -13.71 5.86 -6.52
C LEU A 55 -12.60 6.66 -7.22
N PHE A 56 -12.95 7.49 -8.21
CA PHE A 56 -11.99 8.38 -8.89
C PHE A 56 -11.38 9.41 -7.94
N ALA A 57 -12.22 10.10 -7.14
CA ALA A 57 -11.76 11.06 -6.13
C ALA A 57 -10.86 10.40 -5.07
N TYR A 58 -11.16 9.17 -4.65
CA TYR A 58 -10.33 8.40 -3.73
C TYR A 58 -8.95 8.09 -4.35
N LYS A 59 -8.89 7.58 -5.59
CA LYS A 59 -7.64 7.31 -6.30
C LYS A 59 -6.78 8.58 -6.41
N ALA A 60 -7.37 9.69 -6.85
CA ALA A 60 -6.67 10.98 -6.96
C ALA A 60 -6.15 11.49 -5.60
N MET A 61 -6.94 11.32 -4.53
CA MET A 61 -6.55 11.69 -3.17
C MET A 61 -5.39 10.83 -2.63
N VAL A 62 -5.39 9.51 -2.87
CA VAL A 62 -4.26 8.64 -2.51
C VAL A 62 -3.00 9.05 -3.28
N ARG A 63 -3.12 9.29 -4.59
CA ARG A 63 -2.03 9.75 -5.47
C ARG A 63 -1.39 11.05 -4.95
N ALA A 64 -2.22 12.03 -4.56
CA ALA A 64 -1.77 13.29 -3.98
C ALA A 64 -1.10 13.11 -2.61
N ARG A 65 -1.68 12.29 -1.70
CA ARG A 65 -1.10 12.03 -0.36
C ARG A 65 0.26 11.33 -0.41
N LEU A 66 0.53 10.55 -1.47
CA LEU A 66 1.78 9.82 -1.64
C LEU A 66 2.81 10.55 -2.52
N GLY A 67 2.54 11.81 -2.90
CA GLY A 67 3.49 12.67 -3.62
C GLY A 67 3.63 12.40 -5.12
N ASP A 68 2.58 11.88 -5.76
CA ASP A 68 2.54 11.49 -7.18
C ASP A 68 3.75 10.63 -7.64
N PRO A 69 3.91 9.41 -7.08
CA PRO A 69 5.10 8.62 -7.33
C PRO A 69 5.12 8.03 -8.76
N PRO A 70 6.31 7.94 -9.39
CA PRO A 70 6.45 7.20 -10.65
C PRO A 70 6.04 5.75 -10.44
N GLY A 71 5.20 5.22 -11.34
CA GLY A 71 4.64 3.87 -11.22
C GLY A 71 3.26 3.79 -10.55
N PHE A 72 2.72 4.87 -9.96
CA PHE A 72 1.45 4.87 -9.21
C PHE A 72 0.29 4.11 -9.89
N GLU A 73 0.11 4.28 -11.20
CA GLU A 73 -0.96 3.62 -11.94
C GLU A 73 -0.76 2.10 -12.03
N SER A 74 0.47 1.63 -12.19
CA SER A 74 0.85 0.21 -12.24
C SER A 74 0.66 -0.45 -10.86
N ASP A 75 1.06 0.22 -9.78
CA ASP A 75 0.82 -0.24 -8.42
C ASP A 75 -0.67 -0.26 -8.07
N TRP A 76 -1.42 0.75 -8.52
CA TRP A 76 -2.86 0.77 -8.35
C TRP A 76 -3.52 -0.41 -9.06
N GLU A 77 -3.16 -0.67 -10.32
CA GLU A 77 -3.67 -1.83 -11.05
C GLU A 77 -3.26 -3.16 -10.41
N GLN A 78 -2.03 -3.28 -9.90
CA GLN A 78 -1.56 -4.49 -9.21
C GLN A 78 -2.37 -4.78 -7.94
N GLY A 79 -2.65 -3.76 -7.11
CA GLY A 79 -3.49 -3.91 -5.91
C GLY A 79 -4.95 -4.20 -6.25
N TRP A 80 -5.49 -3.49 -7.25
CA TRP A 80 -6.85 -3.67 -7.76
C TRP A 80 -7.10 -5.08 -8.31
N TRP A 81 -6.11 -5.68 -8.99
CA TRP A 81 -6.23 -7.05 -9.51
C TRP A 81 -6.09 -8.12 -8.43
N ARG A 82 -5.20 -7.95 -7.43
CA ARG A 82 -5.05 -8.93 -6.33
C ARG A 82 -6.34 -9.13 -5.54
N GLU A 83 -7.09 -8.07 -5.30
CA GLU A 83 -8.38 -8.12 -4.60
C GLU A 83 -9.47 -8.96 -5.30
N GLN A 84 -9.23 -9.37 -6.56
CA GLN A 84 -10.17 -10.24 -7.28
C GLN A 84 -10.33 -11.63 -6.62
N GLU A 85 -9.31 -12.11 -5.88
CA GLU A 85 -9.41 -13.35 -5.09
C GLU A 85 -10.34 -13.17 -3.88
N THR A 86 -10.15 -12.10 -3.09
CA THR A 86 -11.02 -11.72 -1.97
C THR A 86 -12.48 -11.63 -2.42
N ILE A 87 -12.74 -10.95 -3.54
CA ILE A 87 -14.08 -10.82 -4.12
C ILE A 87 -14.69 -12.18 -4.49
N ALA A 88 -13.91 -13.11 -5.03
CA ALA A 88 -14.39 -14.45 -5.35
C ALA A 88 -14.75 -15.25 -4.07
N GLY A 89 -13.93 -15.12 -3.01
CA GLY A 89 -14.23 -15.66 -1.69
C GLY A 89 -15.54 -15.12 -1.10
N TYR A 90 -15.77 -13.81 -1.20
CA TYR A 90 -17.00 -13.16 -0.73
C TYR A 90 -18.24 -13.56 -1.53
N GLU A 91 -18.18 -13.67 -2.86
CA GLU A 91 -19.35 -14.14 -3.66
C GLU A 91 -19.64 -15.63 -3.40
N LYS A 92 -18.63 -16.46 -3.10
CA LYS A 92 -18.84 -17.82 -2.61
C LYS A 92 -19.52 -17.82 -1.23
N LEU A 93 -19.02 -17.02 -0.29
CA LEU A 93 -19.59 -16.85 1.05
C LEU A 93 -21.06 -16.39 0.99
N ARG A 94 -21.41 -15.53 0.02
CA ARG A 94 -22.77 -15.06 -0.25
C ARG A 94 -23.73 -16.18 -0.64
N ALA A 95 -23.28 -17.14 -1.44
CA ALA A 95 -24.06 -18.30 -1.86
C ALA A 95 -24.20 -19.34 -0.74
N GLU A 96 -23.13 -19.60 0.01
CA GLU A 96 -23.11 -20.64 1.06
C GLU A 96 -23.69 -20.17 2.40
N LYS A 97 -23.46 -18.91 2.79
CA LYS A 97 -23.75 -18.34 4.12
C LYS A 97 -24.17 -16.87 4.02
N PRO A 98 -25.32 -16.54 3.40
CA PRO A 98 -25.73 -15.16 3.11
C PRO A 98 -25.80 -14.23 4.34
N ASN A 99 -26.16 -14.77 5.52
CA ASN A 99 -26.20 -13.99 6.76
C ASN A 99 -24.79 -13.59 7.26
N LEU A 100 -23.79 -14.44 7.04
CA LEU A 100 -22.40 -14.17 7.41
C LEU A 100 -21.79 -13.15 6.42
N PHE A 101 -21.99 -13.36 5.12
CA PHE A 101 -21.67 -12.37 4.08
C PHE A 101 -22.25 -10.98 4.39
N ALA A 102 -23.53 -10.90 4.79
CA ALA A 102 -24.21 -9.63 5.12
C ALA A 102 -23.80 -9.04 6.49
N SER A 103 -22.99 -9.75 7.28
CA SER A 103 -22.29 -9.25 8.46
C SER A 103 -20.91 -8.71 8.06
N ASP A 104 -20.12 -9.54 7.37
CA ASP A 104 -18.71 -9.29 7.07
C ASP A 104 -18.55 -8.12 6.10
N VAL A 105 -19.36 -8.08 5.03
CA VAL A 105 -19.42 -6.92 4.11
C VAL A 105 -19.80 -5.64 4.88
N ARG A 106 -20.70 -5.72 5.86
CA ARG A 106 -21.15 -4.55 6.62
C ARG A 106 -20.04 -3.99 7.51
N ALA A 107 -19.25 -4.88 8.14
CA ALA A 107 -18.07 -4.49 8.92
C ALA A 107 -17.00 -3.84 8.02
N ALA A 108 -16.59 -4.52 6.94
CA ALA A 108 -15.62 -4.00 5.98
C ALA A 108 -16.06 -2.66 5.37
N CYS A 109 -17.33 -2.52 4.99
CA CYS A 109 -17.86 -1.25 4.47
C CYS A 109 -17.91 -0.15 5.54
N ALA A 110 -18.11 -0.46 6.82
CA ALA A 110 -18.07 0.54 7.89
C ALA A 110 -16.66 1.11 8.10
N GLU A 111 -15.63 0.27 8.01
CA GLU A 111 -14.23 0.70 8.03
C GLU A 111 -13.89 1.54 6.79
N LEU A 112 -14.36 1.12 5.60
CA LEU A 112 -14.17 1.84 4.34
C LEU A 112 -15.00 3.14 4.21
N ILE A 113 -15.96 3.40 5.10
CA ILE A 113 -16.68 4.68 5.19
C ILE A 113 -15.83 5.77 5.88
N ALA A 114 -14.65 5.43 6.42
CA ALA A 114 -13.62 6.40 6.83
C ALA A 114 -12.86 7.04 5.65
N LEU A 115 -13.09 6.59 4.41
CA LEU A 115 -12.60 7.29 3.21
C LEU A 115 -13.24 8.69 3.08
N PRO A 116 -12.53 9.69 2.53
CA PRO A 116 -13.02 11.06 2.49
C PRO A 116 -14.35 11.17 1.74
N ARG A 117 -15.29 11.92 2.33
CA ARG A 117 -16.69 12.01 1.90
C ARG A 117 -16.87 12.78 0.60
#